data_AF-A0A3N1X4F4-F1
#
_entry.id   AF-A0A3N1X4F4-F1
#
_cell.length_a   1.000
_cell.length_b   1.000
_cell.length_c   1.000
_cell.angle_alpha   90.00
_cell.angle_beta   90.00
_cell.angle_gamma   90.00
#
_symmetry.space_group_name_H-M   'P 1'
#
loop_
_entity.id
_entity.type
_entity.pdbx_description
1 polymer ?
#
loop_
_entity_poly.entity_id
_entity_poly.type
_entity_poly.pdbx_seq_one_letter_code
_entity_poly.pdbx_strand_id
1 'polypeptide(L)'
;MSKSLRWSEKWFRRGLWLVALVFASFLIGLGSAVVGDLPRVEEPVLRDDFLDPAVAAPLKRTLDEGELAQQRIDDRREQAELQLRAAQQATQSARQSFAAWIATREATAQPSQDTALIERTRALDALQSEERTRSQQVQALRQEALDTRQAMAAAQRSLATETEAADARWLTARRSAELRVFLYRLALTLPLLGLAAWLFVRKRRSTYWPFVWGFILFAGFTFFVELVPYLPSYGGYVRSVVGIVLTVAIGRQAIVALNRYMQRQRQAERMPDAQRREALDYDKAQARLAKGVCPGCERSVDLKDGRTDFCPHCGMGLFDRCTACAARKSTFAAYCQACGCAAPGSTGRETAAGERAETAAAAPAA
;
A
#
# COMPACT_ATOMS: atom_id res chain seq x y z
N MET A 1 -32.68 8.24 21.79
CA MET A 1 -34.06 7.75 21.67
C MET A 1 -34.05 6.31 21.15
N SER A 2 -33.89 5.34 22.05
CA SER A 2 -33.92 3.90 21.72
C SER A 2 -34.46 3.13 22.93
N LYS A 3 -35.74 3.40 23.24
CA LYS A 3 -36.50 2.72 24.29
C LYS A 3 -37.55 1.85 23.58
N SER A 4 -37.71 0.61 24.08
CA SER A 4 -38.77 -0.36 23.74
C SER A 4 -38.98 -0.76 22.26
N LEU A 5 -37.92 -1.11 21.53
CA LEU A 5 -38.09 -1.75 20.21
C LEU A 5 -38.17 -3.27 20.39
N ARG A 6 -39.32 -3.86 20.03
CA ARG A 6 -39.58 -5.31 19.95
C ARG A 6 -38.39 -5.98 19.25
N TRP A 7 -38.00 -7.16 19.70
CA TRP A 7 -36.81 -7.87 19.20
C TRP A 7 -36.76 -7.93 17.65
N SER A 8 -37.93 -8.06 17.00
CA SER A 8 -38.10 -8.00 15.55
C SER A 8 -37.60 -6.71 14.90
N GLU A 9 -37.83 -5.52 15.48
CA GLU A 9 -37.45 -4.24 14.87
C GLU A 9 -35.94 -3.98 14.94
N LYS A 10 -35.27 -4.50 15.98
CA LYS A 10 -33.80 -4.49 16.06
C LYS A 10 -33.18 -5.37 14.99
N TRP A 11 -33.76 -6.55 14.76
CA TRP A 11 -33.33 -7.44 13.68
C TRP A 11 -33.64 -6.86 12.31
N PHE A 12 -34.78 -6.21 12.13
CA PHE A 12 -35.14 -5.55 10.89
C PHE A 12 -34.16 -4.41 10.55
N ARG A 13 -33.82 -3.56 11.53
CA ARG A 13 -32.79 -2.52 11.34
C ARG A 13 -31.40 -3.08 11.04
N ARG A 14 -31.02 -4.22 11.62
CA ARG A 14 -29.76 -4.90 11.28
C ARG A 14 -29.80 -5.49 9.87
N GLY A 15 -30.92 -6.10 9.49
CA GLY A 15 -31.16 -6.58 8.12
C GLY A 15 -31.06 -5.47 7.09
N LEU A 16 -31.65 -4.30 7.36
CA LEU A 16 -31.54 -3.12 6.48
C LEU A 16 -30.09 -2.63 6.34
N TRP A 17 -29.30 -2.68 7.41
CA TRP A 17 -27.85 -2.38 7.34
C TRP A 17 -27.09 -3.39 6.49
N LEU A 18 -27.43 -4.67 6.59
CA LEU A 18 -26.82 -5.71 5.75
C LEU A 18 -27.15 -5.48 4.28
N VAL A 19 -28.41 -5.15 3.96
CA VAL A 19 -28.82 -4.78 2.59
C VAL A 19 -28.04 -3.57 2.09
N ALA A 20 -27.84 -2.55 2.92
CA ALA A 20 -27.03 -1.37 2.56
C ALA A 20 -25.58 -1.74 2.24
N LEU A 21 -24.97 -2.66 3.01
CA LEU A 21 -23.60 -3.13 2.78
C LEU A 21 -23.48 -3.97 1.52
N VAL A 22 -24.45 -4.86 1.27
CA VAL A 22 -24.49 -5.66 0.03
C VAL A 22 -24.67 -4.75 -1.19
N PHE A 23 -25.59 -3.79 -1.12
CA PHE A 23 -25.78 -2.80 -2.19
C PHE A 23 -24.50 -1.99 -2.45
N ALA A 24 -23.82 -1.53 -1.39
CA ALA A 24 -22.54 -0.85 -1.52
C ALA A 24 -21.48 -1.76 -2.17
N SER A 25 -21.39 -3.04 -1.78
CA SER A 25 -20.45 -4.01 -2.36
C SER A 25 -20.67 -4.22 -3.86
N PHE A 26 -21.92 -4.30 -4.31
CA PHE A 26 -22.25 -4.41 -5.74
C PHE A 26 -21.84 -3.15 -6.50
N LEU A 27 -22.08 -1.96 -5.95
CA LEU A 27 -21.64 -0.70 -6.55
C LEU A 27 -20.12 -0.58 -6.61
N ILE A 28 -19.41 -1.03 -5.56
CA ILE A 28 -17.94 -1.09 -5.54
C ILE A 28 -17.43 -2.01 -6.65
N GLY A 29 -18.02 -3.21 -6.80
CA GLY A 29 -17.66 -4.14 -7.86
C GLY A 29 -17.90 -3.58 -9.26
N LEU A 30 -19.03 -2.90 -9.46
CA LEU A 30 -19.36 -2.26 -10.74
C LEU A 30 -18.41 -1.08 -11.04
N GLY A 31 -18.10 -0.24 -10.05
CA GLY A 31 -17.15 0.87 -10.20
C GLY A 31 -15.76 0.38 -10.61
N SER A 32 -15.26 -0.66 -9.92
CA SER A 32 -13.96 -1.27 -10.24
C SER A 32 -13.91 -1.88 -11.64
N ALA A 33 -15.00 -2.43 -12.15
CA ALA A 33 -15.04 -2.97 -13.51
C ALA A 33 -15.00 -1.86 -14.56
N VAL A 34 -15.80 -0.80 -14.38
CA VAL A 34 -15.88 0.34 -15.32
C VAL A 34 -14.56 1.12 -15.37
N VAL A 35 -13.93 1.36 -14.22
CA VAL A 35 -12.63 2.07 -14.15
C VAL A 35 -11.46 1.15 -14.51
N GLY A 36 -11.59 -0.15 -14.28
CA GLY A 36 -10.63 -1.17 -14.70
C GLY A 36 -10.47 -1.29 -16.22
N ASP A 37 -11.47 -0.87 -16.99
CA ASP A 37 -11.43 -0.84 -18.45
C ASP A 37 -10.91 0.50 -19.05
N LEU A 38 -10.81 1.58 -18.26
CA LEU A 38 -10.19 2.84 -18.69
C LEU A 38 -8.70 2.76 -19.11
N PRO A 39 -7.81 1.94 -18.50
CA PRO A 39 -6.39 1.89 -18.86
C PRO A 39 -6.10 1.23 -20.22
N ARG A 40 -7.11 0.79 -20.98
CA ARG A 40 -6.92 0.23 -22.34
C ARG A 40 -6.86 1.28 -23.45
N VAL A 41 -7.02 2.56 -23.11
CA VAL A 41 -7.14 3.64 -24.12
C VAL A 41 -5.78 4.27 -24.48
N GLU A 42 -4.73 4.05 -23.69
CA GLU A 42 -3.38 4.59 -23.97
C GLU A 42 -2.36 3.44 -23.99
N GLU A 43 -1.72 3.22 -25.14
CA GLU A 43 -0.63 2.24 -25.29
C GLU A 43 0.51 2.55 -24.31
N PRO A 44 1.16 1.53 -23.73
CA PRO A 44 2.27 1.74 -22.84
C PRO A 44 3.39 2.43 -23.61
N VAL A 45 3.68 3.67 -23.22
CA VAL A 45 4.75 4.50 -23.76
C VAL A 45 6.09 3.80 -23.50
N LEU A 46 6.63 3.08 -24.49
CA LEU A 46 7.90 2.36 -24.35
C LEU A 46 9.06 3.35 -24.40
N ARG A 47 10.12 3.05 -23.64
CA ARG A 47 11.34 3.87 -23.59
C ARG A 47 12.01 3.96 -24.97
N ASP A 48 11.97 2.86 -25.71
CA ASP A 48 12.62 2.74 -27.03
C ASP A 48 11.92 3.59 -28.11
N ASP A 49 10.69 4.04 -27.90
CA ASP A 49 9.96 4.93 -28.82
C ASP A 49 10.53 6.37 -28.81
N PHE A 50 11.28 6.74 -27.77
CA PHE A 50 11.84 8.10 -27.60
C PHE A 50 13.28 8.21 -28.07
N LEU A 51 13.93 7.08 -28.33
CA LEU A 51 15.27 7.03 -28.89
C LEU A 51 15.15 6.99 -30.41
N ASP A 52 15.66 8.02 -31.10
CA ASP A 52 15.62 8.05 -32.57
C ASP A 52 16.43 6.87 -33.13
N PRO A 53 15.77 5.88 -33.79
CA PRO A 53 16.47 4.73 -34.34
C PRO A 53 17.45 5.14 -35.44
N ALA A 54 17.24 6.26 -36.14
CA ALA A 54 18.14 6.76 -37.17
C ALA A 54 19.48 7.25 -36.59
N VAL A 55 19.48 7.73 -35.34
CA VAL A 55 20.69 8.19 -34.64
C VAL A 55 21.33 7.07 -33.82
N ALA A 56 20.53 6.23 -33.15
CA ALA A 56 21.04 5.17 -32.31
C ALA A 56 21.60 3.97 -33.10
N ALA A 57 21.01 3.61 -34.24
CA ALA A 57 21.47 2.48 -35.06
C ALA A 57 22.91 2.63 -35.57
N PRO A 58 23.36 3.76 -36.16
CA PRO A 58 24.74 3.91 -36.60
C PRO A 58 25.72 3.87 -35.42
N LEU A 59 25.38 4.49 -34.28
CA LEU A 59 26.22 4.47 -33.07
C LEU A 59 26.40 3.04 -32.53
N LYS A 60 25.32 2.26 -32.47
CA LYS A 60 25.38 0.84 -32.07
C LYS A 60 26.24 0.03 -33.04
N ARG A 61 26.09 0.22 -34.35
CA ARG A 61 26.95 -0.43 -35.35
C ARG A 61 28.43 -0.07 -35.16
N THR A 62 28.76 1.19 -34.90
CA THR A 62 30.16 1.59 -34.63
C THR A 62 30.74 0.87 -33.41
N LEU A 63 29.93 0.61 -32.39
CA LEU A 63 30.36 -0.16 -31.22
C LEU A 63 30.57 -1.63 -31.56
N ASP A 64 29.62 -2.25 -32.26
CA ASP A 64 29.71 -3.66 -32.67
C ASP A 64 30.89 -3.90 -33.63
N GLU A 65 31.06 -3.03 -34.63
CA GLU A 65 32.18 -3.07 -35.57
C GLU A 65 33.53 -2.78 -34.87
N GLY A 66 33.53 -1.84 -33.92
CA GLY A 66 34.70 -1.50 -33.11
C GLY A 66 35.14 -2.67 -32.22
N GLU A 67 34.20 -3.42 -31.63
CA GLU A 67 34.51 -4.60 -30.82
C GLU A 67 35.15 -5.71 -31.65
N LEU A 68 34.60 -6.00 -32.83
CA LEU A 68 35.18 -6.95 -33.77
C LEU A 68 36.54 -6.49 -34.30
N ALA A 69 36.71 -5.20 -34.57
CA ALA A 69 37.99 -4.62 -34.97
C ALA A 69 39.04 -4.78 -33.87
N GLN A 70 38.66 -4.52 -32.61
CA GLN A 70 39.57 -4.62 -31.48
C GLN A 70 40.07 -6.05 -31.28
N GLN A 71 39.20 -7.06 -31.39
CA GLN A 71 39.59 -8.47 -31.34
C GLN A 71 40.63 -8.80 -32.43
N ARG A 72 40.38 -8.39 -33.67
CA ARG A 72 41.32 -8.62 -34.79
C ARG A 72 42.66 -7.90 -34.60
N ILE A 73 42.65 -6.69 -34.03
CA ILE A 73 43.87 -5.93 -33.73
C ILE A 73 44.66 -6.63 -32.62
N ASP A 74 43.98 -7.15 -31.59
CA ASP A 74 44.61 -7.86 -30.48
C ASP A 74 45.27 -9.17 -30.96
N ASP A 75 44.61 -9.96 -31.81
CA ASP A 75 45.20 -11.17 -32.43
C ASP A 75 46.45 -10.84 -33.28
N ARG A 76 46.36 -9.81 -34.12
CA ARG A 76 47.50 -9.33 -34.95
C ARG A 76 48.64 -8.82 -34.07
N ARG A 77 48.33 -8.15 -32.96
CA ARG A 77 49.32 -7.63 -32.02
C ARG A 77 50.04 -8.78 -31.32
N GLU A 78 49.32 -9.79 -30.87
CA GLU A 78 49.92 -10.97 -30.23
C GLU A 78 50.89 -11.68 -31.19
N GLN A 79 50.49 -11.87 -32.45
CA GLN A 79 51.37 -12.45 -33.47
C GLN A 79 52.61 -11.58 -33.74
N ALA A 80 52.45 -10.26 -33.85
CA ALA A 80 53.57 -9.34 -34.04
C ALA A 80 54.51 -9.30 -32.82
N GLU A 81 53.99 -9.41 -31.60
CA GLU A 81 54.77 -9.48 -30.37
C GLU A 81 55.57 -10.79 -30.27
N LEU A 82 55.05 -11.91 -30.78
CA LEU A 82 55.80 -13.15 -30.91
C LEU A 82 56.94 -13.03 -31.92
N GLN A 83 56.69 -12.41 -33.07
CA GLN A 83 57.73 -12.16 -34.09
C GLN A 83 58.82 -11.21 -33.59
N LEU A 84 58.44 -10.16 -32.86
CA LEU A 84 59.40 -9.26 -32.22
C LEU A 84 60.27 -10.00 -31.21
N ARG A 85 59.67 -10.85 -30.35
CA ARG A 85 60.42 -11.68 -29.39
C ARG A 85 61.42 -12.61 -30.10
N ALA A 86 61.02 -13.24 -31.21
CA ALA A 86 61.92 -14.07 -32.01
C ALA A 86 63.07 -13.26 -32.62
N ALA A 87 62.79 -12.08 -33.18
CA ALA A 87 63.81 -11.18 -33.74
C ALA A 87 64.79 -10.66 -32.68
N GLN A 88 64.31 -10.35 -31.48
CA GLN A 88 65.13 -9.97 -30.33
C GLN A 88 66.06 -11.11 -29.89
N GLN A 89 65.54 -12.33 -29.80
CA GLN A 89 66.35 -13.52 -29.47
C GLN A 89 67.42 -13.79 -30.53
N ALA A 90 67.07 -13.71 -31.82
CA ALA A 90 68.01 -13.87 -32.92
C ALA A 90 69.13 -12.81 -32.87
N THR A 91 68.77 -11.54 -32.65
CA THR A 91 69.73 -10.45 -32.51
C THR A 91 70.63 -10.65 -31.29
N GLN A 92 70.07 -11.05 -30.15
CA GLN A 92 70.84 -11.31 -28.93
C GLN A 92 71.81 -12.48 -29.10
N SER A 93 71.36 -13.59 -29.71
CA SER A 93 72.20 -14.76 -30.01
C SER A 93 73.33 -14.41 -30.99
N ALA A 94 73.02 -13.62 -32.04
CA ALA A 94 74.02 -13.14 -32.98
C ALA A 94 75.05 -12.22 -32.33
N ARG A 95 74.63 -11.31 -31.43
CA ARG A 95 75.54 -10.45 -30.64
C ARG A 95 76.48 -11.28 -29.76
N GLN A 96 75.96 -12.29 -29.07
CA GLN A 96 76.76 -13.19 -28.23
C GLN A 96 77.77 -13.99 -29.06
N SER A 97 77.32 -14.54 -30.19
CA SER A 97 78.17 -15.31 -31.12
C SER A 97 79.26 -14.42 -31.74
N PHE A 98 78.93 -13.18 -32.08
CA PHE A 98 79.88 -12.20 -32.58
C PHE A 98 80.93 -11.83 -31.51
N ALA A 99 80.49 -11.57 -30.26
CA ALA A 99 81.39 -11.27 -29.15
C ALA A 99 82.34 -12.42 -28.82
N ALA A 100 81.85 -13.67 -28.77
CA ALA A 100 82.68 -14.86 -28.55
C ALA A 100 83.74 -15.05 -29.66
N TRP A 101 83.38 -14.74 -30.90
CA TRP A 101 84.31 -14.80 -32.03
C TRP A 101 85.40 -13.72 -31.95
N ILE A 102 85.02 -12.47 -31.62
CA ILE A 102 86.00 -11.40 -31.38
C ILE A 102 86.97 -11.79 -30.25
N ALA A 103 86.47 -12.32 -29.13
CA ALA A 103 87.29 -12.75 -28.01
C ALA A 103 88.29 -13.86 -28.40
N THR A 104 87.85 -14.84 -29.20
CA THR A 104 88.74 -15.90 -29.73
C THR A 104 89.81 -15.34 -30.65
N ARG A 105 89.45 -14.34 -31.48
CA ARG A 105 90.39 -13.66 -32.38
C ARG A 105 91.45 -12.88 -31.60
N GLU A 106 91.03 -12.12 -30.59
CA GLU A 106 91.94 -11.34 -29.74
C GLU A 106 92.97 -12.25 -29.04
N ALA A 107 92.56 -13.45 -28.61
CA ALA A 107 93.44 -14.45 -28.02
C ALA A 107 94.42 -15.11 -29.00
N THR A 108 94.16 -15.08 -30.32
CA THR A 108 94.95 -15.81 -31.34
C THR A 108 95.78 -14.91 -32.27
N ALA A 109 95.64 -13.59 -32.18
CA ALA A 109 96.47 -12.57 -32.86
C ALA A 109 96.64 -12.74 -34.40
N GLN A 110 95.62 -13.26 -35.10
CA GLN A 110 95.66 -13.44 -36.56
C GLN A 110 95.20 -12.17 -37.32
N PRO A 111 96.06 -11.51 -38.13
CA PRO A 111 95.75 -10.22 -38.74
C PRO A 111 94.98 -10.24 -40.07
N SER A 112 94.82 -11.39 -40.74
CA SER A 112 94.51 -11.42 -42.20
C SER A 112 93.03 -11.65 -42.60
N GLN A 113 92.03 -11.37 -41.75
CA GLN A 113 90.61 -11.69 -42.03
C GLN A 113 89.63 -10.49 -41.90
N ASP A 114 89.96 -9.33 -42.48
CA ASP A 114 89.07 -8.15 -42.45
C ASP A 114 87.73 -8.38 -43.18
N THR A 115 87.72 -9.22 -44.23
CA THR A 115 86.49 -9.53 -44.98
C THR A 115 85.44 -10.24 -44.11
N ALA A 116 85.86 -11.17 -43.24
CA ALA A 116 84.95 -11.92 -42.37
C ALA A 116 84.33 -11.05 -41.27
N LEU A 117 85.05 -10.02 -40.80
CA LEU A 117 84.51 -9.03 -39.88
C LEU A 117 83.40 -8.22 -40.54
N ILE A 118 83.63 -7.73 -41.76
CA ILE A 118 82.64 -6.94 -42.52
C ILE A 118 81.38 -7.77 -42.78
N GLU A 119 81.51 -9.03 -43.18
CA GLU A 119 80.37 -9.92 -43.42
C GLU A 119 79.54 -10.16 -42.16
N ARG A 120 80.18 -10.42 -41.01
CA ARG A 120 79.48 -10.64 -39.74
C ARG A 120 78.82 -9.37 -39.20
N THR A 121 79.46 -8.21 -39.36
CA THR A 121 78.86 -6.92 -39.01
C THR A 121 77.62 -6.66 -39.86
N ARG A 122 77.69 -6.88 -41.18
CA ARG A 122 76.52 -6.76 -42.08
C ARG A 122 75.39 -7.72 -41.69
N ALA A 123 75.71 -8.96 -41.29
CA ALA A 123 74.71 -9.92 -40.83
C ALA A 123 74.03 -9.44 -39.53
N LEU A 124 74.79 -8.87 -38.60
CA LEU A 124 74.24 -8.29 -37.37
C LEU A 124 73.36 -7.05 -37.65
N ASP A 125 73.80 -6.17 -38.56
CA ASP A 125 73.03 -4.98 -38.97
C ASP A 125 71.70 -5.36 -39.61
N ALA A 126 71.68 -6.43 -40.42
CA ALA A 126 70.46 -6.97 -41.00
C ALA A 126 69.47 -7.44 -39.92
N LEU A 127 69.93 -8.17 -38.91
CA LEU A 127 69.09 -8.61 -37.77
C LEU A 127 68.56 -7.42 -36.97
N GLN A 128 69.38 -6.38 -36.74
CA GLN A 128 68.95 -5.16 -36.06
C GLN A 128 67.95 -4.34 -36.88
N SER A 129 68.05 -4.33 -38.21
CA SER A 129 67.03 -3.71 -39.06
C SER A 129 65.69 -4.47 -38.98
N GLU A 130 65.73 -5.80 -38.95
CA GLU A 130 64.53 -6.63 -38.83
C GLU A 130 63.84 -6.41 -37.46
N GLU A 131 64.61 -6.39 -36.36
CA GLU A 131 64.08 -6.08 -35.03
C GLU A 131 63.36 -4.71 -35.00
N ARG A 132 63.96 -3.68 -35.60
CA ARG A 132 63.35 -2.34 -35.70
C ARG A 132 62.05 -2.37 -36.49
N THR A 133 62.01 -3.08 -37.62
CA THR A 133 60.78 -3.23 -38.43
C THR A 133 59.67 -3.94 -37.63
N ARG A 134 60.00 -5.01 -36.91
CA ARG A 134 59.02 -5.71 -36.05
C ARG A 134 58.55 -4.83 -34.89
N SER A 135 59.44 -4.04 -34.29
CA SER A 135 59.07 -3.09 -33.24
C SER A 135 58.13 -1.99 -33.76
N GLN A 136 58.37 -1.48 -34.96
CA GLN A 136 57.48 -0.49 -35.61
C GLN A 136 56.11 -1.10 -35.92
N GLN A 137 56.07 -2.36 -36.36
CA GLN A 137 54.81 -3.08 -36.61
C GLN A 137 53.96 -3.21 -35.33
N VAL A 138 54.57 -3.60 -34.20
CA VAL A 138 53.86 -3.66 -32.91
C VAL A 138 53.37 -2.28 -32.48
N GLN A 139 54.18 -1.24 -32.66
CA GLN A 139 53.81 0.14 -32.30
C GLN A 139 52.64 0.65 -33.15
N ALA A 140 52.62 0.36 -34.45
CA ALA A 140 51.51 0.70 -35.34
C ALA A 140 50.19 0.03 -34.89
N LEU A 141 50.23 -1.25 -34.52
CA LEU A 141 49.06 -1.97 -34.01
C LEU A 141 48.57 -1.42 -32.67
N ARG A 142 49.48 -0.96 -31.80
CA ARG A 142 49.10 -0.29 -30.54
C ARG A 142 48.40 1.04 -30.78
N GLN A 143 48.86 1.80 -31.77
CA GLN A 143 48.22 3.05 -32.17
C GLN A 143 46.82 2.76 -32.75
N GLU A 144 46.70 1.79 -33.66
CA GLU A 144 45.42 1.34 -34.22
C GLU A 144 44.42 0.95 -33.12
N ALA A 145 44.86 0.16 -32.13
CA ALA A 145 44.03 -0.21 -30.97
C ALA A 145 43.58 1.00 -30.13
N LEU A 146 44.45 1.98 -29.94
CA LEU A 146 44.12 3.20 -29.19
C LEU A 146 43.05 4.02 -29.92
N ASP A 147 43.22 4.19 -31.23
CA ASP A 147 42.29 4.95 -32.08
C ASP A 147 40.91 4.27 -32.13
N THR A 148 40.86 2.94 -32.26
CA THR A 148 39.60 2.17 -32.19
C THR A 148 38.91 2.36 -30.83
N ARG A 149 39.64 2.27 -29.72
CA ARG A 149 39.05 2.49 -28.38
C ARG A 149 38.54 3.92 -28.21
N GLN A 150 39.25 4.92 -28.72
CA GLN A 150 38.81 6.31 -28.67
C GLN A 150 37.54 6.53 -29.48
N ALA A 151 37.44 5.93 -30.67
CA ALA A 151 36.24 5.98 -31.51
C ALA A 151 35.04 5.33 -30.82
N MET A 152 35.23 4.14 -30.23
CA MET A 152 34.18 3.47 -29.44
C MET A 152 33.74 4.30 -28.23
N ALA A 153 34.69 4.87 -27.49
CA ALA A 153 34.37 5.73 -26.34
C ALA A 153 33.66 7.03 -26.73
N ALA A 154 33.93 7.58 -27.93
CA ALA A 154 33.18 8.69 -28.48
C ALA A 154 31.74 8.27 -28.84
N ALA A 155 31.57 7.13 -29.53
CA ALA A 155 30.25 6.61 -29.88
C ALA A 155 29.39 6.27 -28.64
N GLN A 156 29.98 5.68 -27.60
CA GLN A 156 29.31 5.43 -26.31
C GLN A 156 28.85 6.72 -25.64
N ARG A 157 29.68 7.77 -25.63
CA ARG A 157 29.30 9.07 -25.04
C ARG A 157 28.15 9.74 -25.81
N SER A 158 28.18 9.67 -27.14
CA SER A 158 27.08 10.17 -27.98
C SER A 158 25.80 9.39 -27.71
N LEU A 159 25.88 8.06 -27.66
CA LEU A 159 24.71 7.21 -27.36
C LEU A 159 24.14 7.51 -25.97
N ALA A 160 25.01 7.68 -24.96
CA ALA A 160 24.59 8.03 -23.61
C ALA A 160 23.82 9.37 -23.57
N THR A 161 24.32 10.38 -24.27
CA THR A 161 23.67 11.70 -24.37
C THR A 161 22.28 11.59 -25.01
N GLU A 162 22.15 10.85 -26.10
CA GLU A 162 20.86 10.64 -26.76
C GLU A 162 19.89 9.84 -25.88
N THR A 163 20.38 8.83 -25.16
CA THR A 163 19.54 8.08 -24.21
C THR A 163 19.07 8.93 -23.03
N GLU A 164 19.91 9.83 -22.52
CA GLU A 164 19.52 10.74 -21.43
C GLU A 164 18.45 11.74 -21.90
N ALA A 165 18.60 12.28 -23.12
CA ALA A 165 17.60 13.14 -23.73
C ALA A 165 16.28 12.39 -23.99
N ALA A 166 16.35 11.14 -24.46
CA ALA A 166 15.20 10.27 -24.64
C ALA A 166 14.50 9.96 -23.30
N ASP A 167 15.27 9.67 -22.25
CA ASP A 167 14.75 9.41 -20.90
C ASP A 167 14.02 10.61 -20.33
N ALA A 168 14.55 11.81 -20.51
CA ALA A 168 13.88 13.04 -20.09
C ALA A 168 12.52 13.23 -20.79
N ARG A 169 12.43 12.95 -22.10
CA ARG A 169 11.18 13.01 -22.88
C ARG A 169 10.21 11.89 -22.48
N TRP A 170 10.71 10.69 -22.22
CA TRP A 170 9.91 9.58 -21.75
C TRP A 170 9.30 9.87 -20.37
N LEU A 171 10.07 10.44 -19.45
CA LEU A 171 9.57 10.82 -18.11
C LEU A 171 8.47 11.89 -18.20
N THR A 172 8.59 12.89 -19.08
CA THR A 172 7.55 13.90 -19.26
C THR A 172 6.30 13.33 -19.93
N ALA A 173 6.46 12.52 -20.97
CA ALA A 173 5.36 11.82 -21.64
C ALA A 173 4.61 10.92 -20.65
N ARG A 174 5.33 10.11 -19.87
CA ARG A 174 4.77 9.24 -18.83
C ARG A 174 3.99 10.02 -17.78
N ARG A 175 4.54 11.12 -17.25
CA ARG A 175 3.84 11.99 -16.29
C ARG A 175 2.55 12.56 -16.86
N SER A 176 2.54 12.94 -18.14
CA SER A 176 1.34 13.46 -18.80
C SER A 176 0.26 12.40 -19.00
N ALA A 177 0.65 11.16 -19.32
CA ALA A 177 -0.27 10.02 -19.43
C ALA A 177 -0.85 9.66 -18.05
N GLU A 178 -0.01 9.55 -17.03
CA GLU A 178 -0.45 9.34 -15.65
C GLU A 178 -1.42 10.44 -15.18
N LEU A 179 -1.15 11.70 -15.53
CA LEU A 179 -2.03 12.83 -15.19
C LEU A 179 -3.35 12.81 -15.95
N ARG A 180 -3.37 12.37 -17.22
CA ARG A 180 -4.61 12.19 -18.00
C ARG A 180 -5.48 11.07 -17.42
N VAL A 181 -4.90 9.92 -17.14
CA VAL A 181 -5.60 8.81 -16.46
C VAL A 181 -6.16 9.27 -15.11
N PHE A 182 -5.38 10.04 -14.35
CA PHE A 182 -5.84 10.66 -13.11
C PHE A 182 -7.02 11.61 -13.34
N LEU A 183 -6.94 12.49 -14.34
CA LEU A 183 -8.02 13.44 -14.67
C LEU A 183 -9.31 12.72 -15.08
N TYR A 184 -9.23 11.65 -15.87
CA TYR A 184 -10.42 10.86 -16.22
C TYR A 184 -11.06 10.22 -14.99
N ARG A 185 -10.25 9.67 -14.07
CA ARG A 185 -10.76 9.12 -12.81
C ARG A 185 -11.32 10.19 -11.88
N LEU A 186 -10.69 11.36 -11.82
CA LEU A 186 -11.18 12.50 -11.06
C LEU A 186 -12.51 13.01 -11.61
N ALA A 187 -12.63 13.14 -12.94
CA ALA A 187 -13.85 13.56 -13.61
C ALA A 187 -15.03 12.60 -13.36
N LEU A 188 -14.76 11.30 -13.19
CA LEU A 188 -15.77 10.30 -12.86
C LEU A 188 -16.13 10.29 -11.36
N THR A 189 -15.14 10.40 -10.47
CA THR A 189 -15.34 10.24 -9.01
C THR A 189 -15.85 11.51 -8.33
N LEU A 190 -15.49 12.69 -8.81
CA LEU A 190 -15.92 13.97 -8.25
C LEU A 190 -17.44 14.22 -8.30
N PRO A 191 -18.16 13.97 -9.42
CA PRO A 191 -19.63 14.09 -9.44
C PRO A 191 -20.30 13.06 -8.52
N LEU A 192 -19.73 11.87 -8.39
CA LEU A 192 -20.21 10.81 -7.51
C LEU A 192 -20.12 11.21 -6.02
N LEU A 193 -19.01 11.82 -5.63
CA LEU A 193 -18.80 12.43 -4.31
C LEU A 193 -19.74 13.60 -4.04
N GLY A 194 -19.94 14.47 -5.04
CA GLY A 194 -20.90 15.57 -4.97
C GLY A 194 -22.33 15.05 -4.69
N LEU A 195 -22.74 13.99 -5.39
CA LEU A 195 -24.04 13.36 -5.16
C LEU A 195 -24.13 12.73 -3.77
N ALA A 196 -23.06 12.10 -3.29
CA ALA A 196 -23.01 11.52 -1.94
C ALA A 196 -23.12 12.59 -0.84
N ALA A 197 -22.42 13.72 -0.99
CA ALA A 197 -22.52 14.85 -0.08
C ALA A 197 -23.94 15.45 -0.08
N TRP A 198 -24.54 15.61 -1.26
CA TRP A 198 -25.93 16.10 -1.39
C TRP A 198 -26.94 15.15 -0.73
N LEU A 199 -26.81 13.85 -0.97
CA LEU A 199 -27.65 12.82 -0.33
C LEU A 199 -27.49 12.80 1.19
N PHE A 200 -26.27 13.01 1.70
CA PHE A 200 -26.01 13.09 3.13
C PHE A 200 -26.70 14.28 3.79
N VAL A 201 -26.64 15.47 3.17
CA VAL A 201 -27.27 16.68 3.72
C VAL A 201 -28.80 16.59 3.65
N ARG A 202 -29.35 16.16 2.50
CA ARG A 202 -30.79 16.30 2.21
C ARG A 202 -31.63 15.05 2.49
N LYS A 203 -31.05 13.84 2.42
CA LYS A 203 -31.82 12.56 2.44
C LYS A 203 -31.42 11.59 3.56
N ARG A 204 -30.50 11.93 4.47
CA ARG A 204 -30.05 11.04 5.57
C ARG A 204 -31.12 10.54 6.55
N ARG A 205 -32.30 11.15 6.61
CA ARG A 205 -33.45 10.73 7.45
C ARG A 205 -34.64 10.21 6.65
N SER A 206 -34.47 9.96 5.35
CA SER A 206 -35.55 9.45 4.49
C SER A 206 -35.84 7.97 4.78
N THR A 207 -37.03 7.50 4.40
CA THR A 207 -37.43 6.08 4.48
C THR A 207 -36.43 5.15 3.79
N TYR A 208 -35.78 5.61 2.71
CA TYR A 208 -34.74 4.88 1.96
C TYR A 208 -33.32 5.10 2.51
N TRP A 209 -33.21 5.48 3.79
CA TRP A 209 -31.95 5.67 4.51
C TRP A 209 -30.89 4.58 4.28
N PRO A 210 -31.20 3.27 4.19
CA PRO A 210 -30.18 2.24 3.96
C PRO A 210 -29.43 2.43 2.62
N PHE A 211 -30.15 2.73 1.54
CA PHE A 211 -29.54 2.95 0.22
C PHE A 211 -28.72 4.24 0.18
N VAL A 212 -29.17 5.29 0.86
CA VAL A 212 -28.43 6.54 1.00
C VAL A 212 -27.08 6.29 1.69
N TRP A 213 -27.07 5.55 2.80
CA TRP A 213 -25.83 5.21 3.49
C TRP A 213 -24.97 4.23 2.70
N GLY A 214 -25.56 3.27 1.99
CA GLY A 214 -24.84 2.40 1.07
C GLY A 214 -24.11 3.18 -0.02
N PHE A 215 -24.78 4.17 -0.64
CA PHE A 215 -24.17 5.04 -1.65
C PHE A 215 -23.06 5.93 -1.06
N ILE A 216 -23.24 6.48 0.15
CA ILE A 216 -22.21 7.28 0.83
C ILE A 216 -20.97 6.44 1.13
N LEU A 217 -21.17 5.21 1.63
CA LEU A 217 -20.07 4.27 1.90
C LEU A 217 -19.35 3.89 0.61
N PHE A 218 -20.09 3.61 -0.46
CA PHE A 218 -19.55 3.35 -1.79
C PHE A 218 -18.72 4.53 -2.30
N ALA A 219 -19.28 5.74 -2.36
CA ALA A 219 -18.57 6.92 -2.87
C ALA A 219 -17.31 7.24 -2.04
N GLY A 220 -17.39 7.10 -0.72
CA GLY A 220 -16.22 7.23 0.16
C GLY A 220 -15.17 6.15 -0.11
N PHE A 221 -15.58 4.89 -0.24
CA PHE A 221 -14.68 3.77 -0.53
C PHE A 221 -14.01 3.93 -1.89
N THR A 222 -14.77 4.18 -2.95
CA THR A 222 -14.27 4.45 -4.31
C THR A 222 -13.29 5.61 -4.30
N PHE A 223 -13.58 6.70 -3.59
CA PHE A 223 -12.59 7.77 -3.44
C PHE A 223 -11.28 7.29 -2.78
N PHE A 224 -11.35 6.63 -1.61
CA PHE A 224 -10.15 6.23 -0.85
C PHE A 224 -9.35 5.05 -1.43
N VAL A 225 -10.01 4.16 -2.17
CA VAL A 225 -9.42 2.91 -2.67
C VAL A 225 -9.16 2.98 -4.16
N GLU A 226 -9.87 3.81 -4.92
CA GLU A 226 -9.74 3.87 -6.37
C GLU A 226 -9.05 5.15 -6.86
N LEU A 227 -9.38 6.30 -6.26
CA LEU A 227 -8.75 7.56 -6.65
C LEU A 227 -7.39 7.76 -5.95
N VAL A 228 -7.33 7.49 -4.65
CA VAL A 228 -6.15 7.82 -3.84
C VAL A 228 -4.90 7.00 -4.18
N PRO A 229 -4.94 5.69 -4.51
CA PRO A 229 -3.72 4.94 -4.85
C PRO A 229 -3.01 5.40 -6.12
N TYR A 230 -3.64 6.22 -6.95
CA TYR A 230 -3.11 6.65 -8.25
C TYR A 230 -2.74 8.13 -8.29
N LEU A 231 -2.69 8.80 -7.13
CA LEU A 231 -2.11 10.14 -7.02
C LEU A 231 -0.56 10.02 -7.14
N PRO A 232 0.06 10.60 -8.17
CA PRO A 232 1.46 10.34 -8.55
C PRO A 232 2.53 10.73 -7.51
N SER A 233 2.19 11.42 -6.42
CA SER A 233 3.14 11.62 -5.30
C SER A 233 2.53 11.81 -3.91
N TYR A 234 1.20 11.99 -3.77
CA TYR A 234 0.56 12.32 -2.49
C TYR A 234 -0.55 11.37 -2.03
N GLY A 235 -0.84 10.32 -2.81
CA GLY A 235 -1.94 9.40 -2.55
C GLY A 235 -1.85 8.71 -1.20
N GLY A 236 -0.72 8.06 -0.93
CA GLY A 236 -0.49 7.37 0.34
C GLY A 236 -0.61 8.29 1.56
N TYR A 237 -0.13 9.53 1.46
CA TYR A 237 -0.18 10.50 2.56
C TYR A 237 -1.60 10.96 2.85
N VAL A 238 -2.38 11.32 1.82
CA VAL A 238 -3.78 11.75 2.02
C VAL A 238 -4.62 10.63 2.62
N ARG A 239 -4.47 9.39 2.14
CA ARG A 239 -5.14 8.21 2.72
C ARG A 239 -4.79 8.05 4.19
N SER A 240 -3.51 8.08 4.52
CA SER A 240 -3.03 7.87 5.89
C SER A 240 -3.48 8.99 6.82
N VAL A 241 -3.39 10.26 6.40
CA VAL A 241 -3.84 11.41 7.21
C VAL A 241 -5.33 11.34 7.49
N VAL A 242 -6.17 11.08 6.47
CA VAL A 242 -7.62 10.98 6.70
C VAL A 242 -7.96 9.75 7.54
N GLY A 243 -7.29 8.62 7.31
CA GLY A 243 -7.43 7.42 8.14
C GLY A 243 -7.10 7.69 9.61
N ILE A 244 -6.01 8.41 9.88
CA ILE A 244 -5.62 8.83 11.24
C ILE A 244 -6.68 9.74 11.85
N VAL A 245 -7.11 10.79 11.13
CA VAL A 245 -8.14 11.73 11.62
C VAL A 245 -9.44 11.01 11.94
N LEU A 246 -9.90 10.12 11.05
CA LEU A 246 -11.12 9.34 11.25
C LEU A 246 -11.00 8.41 12.46
N THR A 247 -9.87 7.72 12.61
CA THR A 247 -9.61 6.83 13.73
C THR A 247 -9.57 7.59 15.05
N VAL A 248 -8.89 8.74 15.11
CA VAL A 248 -8.83 9.61 16.30
C VAL A 248 -10.22 10.15 16.63
N ALA A 249 -11.01 10.57 15.63
CA ALA A 249 -12.36 11.08 15.85
C ALA A 249 -13.31 10.00 16.39
N ILE A 250 -13.31 8.80 15.77
CA ILE A 250 -14.12 7.66 16.22
C ILE A 250 -13.66 7.22 17.61
N GLY A 251 -12.35 7.07 17.83
CA GLY A 251 -11.77 6.71 19.12
C GLY A 251 -12.16 7.69 20.22
N ARG A 252 -12.05 9.01 19.97
CA ARG A 252 -12.47 10.06 20.91
C ARG A 252 -13.96 9.95 21.24
N GLN A 253 -14.82 9.78 20.24
CA GLN A 253 -16.27 9.65 20.47
C GLN A 253 -16.60 8.38 21.27
N ALA A 254 -15.94 7.26 20.98
CA ALA A 254 -16.11 6.01 21.73
C ALA A 254 -15.67 6.16 23.19
N ILE A 255 -14.52 6.78 23.45
CA ILE A 255 -14.02 7.05 24.80
C ILE A 255 -14.99 7.97 25.57
N VAL A 256 -15.45 9.05 24.94
CA VAL A 256 -16.41 9.98 25.58
C VAL A 256 -17.77 9.31 25.82
N ALA A 257 -18.21 8.43 24.94
CA ALA A 257 -19.43 7.65 25.14
C ALA A 257 -19.28 6.65 26.31
N LEU A 258 -18.15 5.94 26.37
CA LEU A 258 -17.84 5.00 27.44
C LEU A 258 -17.73 5.70 28.80
N ASN A 259 -17.04 6.84 28.85
CA ASN A 259 -16.92 7.63 30.09
C ASN A 259 -18.28 8.13 30.57
N ARG A 260 -19.14 8.63 29.66
CA ARG A 260 -20.51 9.03 30.01
C ARG A 260 -21.37 7.85 30.47
N TYR A 261 -21.13 6.65 29.94
CA TYR A 261 -21.81 5.43 30.37
C TYR A 261 -21.39 5.07 31.81
N MET A 262 -20.08 5.00 32.07
CA MET A 262 -19.52 4.71 33.39
C MET A 262 -19.94 5.74 34.45
N GLN A 263 -20.00 7.03 34.08
CA GLN A 263 -20.47 8.08 34.99
C GLN A 263 -21.95 7.89 35.38
N ARG A 264 -22.82 7.56 34.41
CA ARG A 264 -24.24 7.26 34.71
C ARG A 264 -24.38 6.04 35.61
N GLN A 265 -23.54 5.02 35.41
CA GLN A 265 -23.55 3.82 36.23
C GLN A 265 -23.13 4.11 37.67
N ARG A 266 -22.05 4.88 37.87
CA ARG A 266 -21.62 5.33 39.21
C ARG A 266 -22.68 6.20 39.91
N GLN A 267 -23.40 7.03 39.16
CA GLN A 267 -24.50 7.82 39.70
C GLN A 267 -25.68 6.93 40.12
N ALA A 268 -26.02 5.92 39.31
CA ALA A 268 -27.07 4.96 39.64
C ALA A 268 -26.73 4.18 40.93
N GLU A 269 -25.46 3.76 41.10
CA GLU A 269 -25.01 3.05 42.32
C GLU A 269 -25.15 3.87 43.61
N ARG A 270 -25.14 5.21 43.52
CA ARG A 270 -25.24 6.11 44.69
C ARG A 270 -26.68 6.47 45.09
N MET A 271 -27.68 6.19 44.26
CA MET A 271 -29.07 6.55 44.55
C MET A 271 -29.73 5.57 45.54
N PRO A 272 -30.76 5.96 46.30
CA PRO A 272 -31.53 5.04 47.15
C PRO A 272 -32.25 3.95 46.34
N ASP A 273 -32.40 2.75 46.90
CA ASP A 273 -32.94 1.58 46.19
C ASP A 273 -34.36 1.77 45.63
N ALA A 274 -35.22 2.51 46.32
CA ALA A 274 -36.60 2.76 45.89
C ALA A 274 -36.67 3.57 44.57
N GLN A 275 -35.86 4.63 44.45
CA GLN A 275 -35.82 5.48 43.26
C GLN A 275 -35.09 4.80 42.09
N ARG A 276 -34.10 3.94 42.36
CA ARG A 276 -33.45 3.11 41.33
C ARG A 276 -34.43 2.15 40.66
N ARG A 277 -35.35 1.54 41.41
CA ARG A 277 -36.32 0.55 40.88
C ARG A 277 -37.28 1.18 39.88
N GLU A 278 -37.69 2.42 40.12
CA GLU A 278 -38.65 3.12 39.26
C GLU A 278 -38.03 3.65 37.95
N ALA A 279 -36.73 3.98 37.97
CA ALA A 279 -36.00 4.45 36.79
C ALA A 279 -35.58 3.32 35.81
N LEU A 280 -35.66 2.05 36.24
CA LEU A 280 -35.25 0.90 35.43
C LEU A 280 -36.37 0.42 34.49
N ASP A 281 -36.00 0.24 33.22
CA ASP A 281 -36.86 -0.30 32.18
C ASP A 281 -37.12 -1.80 32.41
N TYR A 282 -38.40 -2.19 32.52
CA TYR A 282 -38.85 -3.55 32.86
C TYR A 282 -38.16 -4.62 31.99
N ASP A 283 -38.18 -4.43 30.67
CA ASP A 283 -37.63 -5.37 29.70
C ASP A 283 -36.12 -5.59 29.90
N LYS A 284 -35.40 -4.53 30.27
CA LYS A 284 -33.95 -4.61 30.52
C LYS A 284 -33.65 -5.30 31.84
N ALA A 285 -34.44 -5.03 32.87
CA ALA A 285 -34.28 -5.68 34.17
C ALA A 285 -34.50 -7.19 34.05
N GLN A 286 -35.58 -7.61 33.38
CA GLN A 286 -35.88 -9.03 33.22
C GLN A 286 -34.88 -9.76 32.32
N ALA A 287 -34.41 -9.12 31.23
CA ALA A 287 -33.38 -9.71 30.37
C ALA A 287 -32.02 -9.89 31.07
N ARG A 288 -31.68 -8.99 32.01
CA ARG A 288 -30.45 -9.09 32.83
C ARG A 288 -30.59 -10.19 33.88
N LEU A 289 -31.73 -10.25 34.58
CA LEU A 289 -32.02 -11.31 35.54
C LEU A 289 -32.00 -12.70 34.88
N ALA A 290 -32.56 -12.84 33.68
CA ALA A 290 -32.51 -14.11 32.92
C ALA A 290 -31.08 -14.57 32.59
N LYS A 291 -30.12 -13.64 32.55
CA LYS A 291 -28.69 -13.92 32.31
C LYS A 291 -27.85 -14.00 33.58
N GLY A 292 -28.48 -13.94 34.76
CA GLY A 292 -27.75 -13.92 36.05
C GLY A 292 -26.96 -12.63 36.27
N VAL A 293 -27.44 -11.49 35.76
CA VAL A 293 -26.80 -10.18 35.92
C VAL A 293 -27.70 -9.24 36.71
N CYS A 294 -27.16 -8.57 37.72
CA CYS A 294 -27.91 -7.57 38.50
C CYS A 294 -28.33 -6.38 37.61
N PRO A 295 -29.63 -6.02 37.54
CA PRO A 295 -30.08 -4.88 36.75
C PRO A 295 -29.46 -3.53 37.15
N GLY A 296 -29.09 -3.37 38.43
CA GLY A 296 -28.53 -2.14 38.98
C GLY A 296 -27.02 -1.99 38.78
N CYS A 297 -26.22 -2.93 39.29
CA CYS A 297 -24.75 -2.84 39.25
C CYS A 297 -24.11 -3.60 38.07
N GLU A 298 -24.90 -4.32 37.27
CA GLU A 298 -24.46 -5.09 36.09
C GLU A 298 -23.38 -6.16 36.37
N ARG A 299 -23.19 -6.51 37.65
CA ARG A 299 -22.34 -7.64 38.07
C ARG A 299 -23.12 -8.95 38.02
N SER A 300 -22.40 -10.04 37.81
CA SER A 300 -22.96 -11.39 37.88
C SER A 300 -23.51 -11.68 39.28
N VAL A 301 -24.67 -12.32 39.34
CA VAL A 301 -25.32 -12.80 40.56
C VAL A 301 -25.78 -14.23 40.30
N ASP A 302 -25.50 -15.14 41.23
CA ASP A 302 -26.02 -16.50 41.11
C ASP A 302 -27.51 -16.53 41.50
N LEU A 303 -28.34 -16.83 40.50
CA LEU A 303 -29.79 -16.92 40.62
C LEU A 303 -30.29 -18.35 40.48
N LYS A 304 -29.39 -19.32 40.25
CA LYS A 304 -29.75 -20.74 40.04
C LYS A 304 -30.24 -21.42 41.31
N ASP A 305 -29.82 -20.92 42.47
CA ASP A 305 -30.20 -21.45 43.78
C ASP A 305 -31.67 -21.21 44.15
N GLY A 306 -32.39 -20.37 43.40
CA GLY A 306 -33.81 -20.08 43.64
C GLY A 306 -34.12 -19.31 44.94
N ARG A 307 -33.09 -18.95 45.72
CA ARG A 307 -33.18 -18.32 47.05
C ARG A 307 -32.59 -16.90 47.12
N THR A 308 -31.77 -16.51 46.15
CA THR A 308 -31.06 -15.22 46.15
C THR A 308 -32.01 -14.07 45.80
N ASP A 309 -32.58 -13.41 46.81
CA ASP A 309 -33.56 -12.33 46.62
C ASP A 309 -32.94 -10.93 46.57
N PHE A 310 -31.71 -10.76 47.04
CA PHE A 310 -30.97 -9.50 47.03
C PHE A 310 -29.62 -9.64 46.32
N CYS A 311 -29.17 -8.57 45.67
CA CYS A 311 -27.84 -8.54 45.06
C CYS A 311 -26.75 -8.36 46.14
N PRO A 312 -25.75 -9.26 46.23
CA PRO A 312 -24.68 -9.17 47.22
C PRO A 312 -23.72 -7.99 46.99
N HIS A 313 -23.73 -7.39 45.80
CA HIS A 313 -22.82 -6.29 45.46
C HIS A 313 -23.39 -4.90 45.72
N CYS A 314 -24.72 -4.73 45.66
CA CYS A 314 -25.35 -3.41 45.74
C CYS A 314 -26.62 -3.37 46.60
N GLY A 315 -27.02 -4.47 47.23
CA GLY A 315 -28.16 -4.54 48.14
C GLY A 315 -29.54 -4.47 47.47
N MET A 316 -29.61 -4.34 46.14
CA MET A 316 -30.87 -4.21 45.42
C MET A 316 -31.71 -5.50 45.51
N GLY A 317 -32.98 -5.37 45.90
CA GLY A 317 -33.95 -6.46 45.86
C GLY A 317 -34.28 -6.87 44.43
N LEU A 318 -33.95 -8.10 44.06
CA LEU A 318 -34.13 -8.70 42.73
C LEU A 318 -35.44 -9.48 42.64
N PHE A 319 -35.84 -10.13 43.73
CA PHE A 319 -37.05 -10.92 43.84
C PHE A 319 -37.80 -10.59 45.13
N ASP A 320 -39.12 -10.69 45.08
CA ASP A 320 -40.02 -10.50 46.20
C ASP A 320 -41.14 -11.54 46.11
N ARG A 321 -41.91 -11.70 47.18
CA ARG A 321 -43.03 -12.65 47.23
C ARG A 321 -44.34 -11.94 46.89
N CYS A 322 -45.19 -12.62 46.12
CA CYS A 322 -46.52 -12.12 45.85
C CYS A 322 -47.35 -12.11 47.15
N THR A 323 -48.01 -10.99 47.44
CA THR A 323 -48.90 -10.87 48.60
C THR A 323 -50.18 -11.72 48.47
N ALA A 324 -50.60 -12.06 47.25
CA ALA A 324 -51.80 -12.85 46.99
C ALA A 324 -51.58 -14.37 46.98
N CYS A 325 -50.44 -14.84 46.45
CA CYS A 325 -50.18 -16.28 46.29
C CYS A 325 -48.82 -16.75 46.86
N ALA A 326 -48.07 -15.88 47.54
CA ALA A 326 -46.74 -16.13 48.11
C ALA A 326 -45.64 -16.58 47.11
N ALA A 327 -45.96 -16.68 45.82
CA ALA A 327 -45.00 -17.08 44.79
C ALA A 327 -43.87 -16.05 44.63
N ARG A 328 -42.65 -16.54 44.42
CA ARG A 328 -41.48 -15.70 44.12
C ARG A 328 -41.65 -15.05 42.75
N LYS A 329 -41.60 -13.72 42.72
CA LYS A 329 -41.68 -12.90 41.50
C LYS A 329 -40.52 -11.92 41.44
N SER A 330 -40.16 -11.44 40.25
CA SER A 330 -39.19 -10.36 40.15
C SER A 330 -39.79 -9.07 40.72
N THR A 331 -38.98 -8.29 41.45
CA THR A 331 -39.38 -6.98 42.00
C THR A 331 -39.74 -5.98 40.91
N PHE A 332 -39.28 -6.22 39.68
CA PHE A 332 -39.53 -5.36 38.52
C PHE A 332 -40.82 -5.72 37.78
N ALA A 333 -41.42 -6.90 38.02
CA ALA A 333 -42.65 -7.31 37.34
C ALA A 333 -43.88 -6.55 37.84
N ALA A 334 -44.60 -5.94 36.89
CA ALA A 334 -45.87 -5.28 37.14
C ALA A 334 -46.96 -6.26 37.62
N TYR A 335 -46.91 -7.50 37.15
CA TYR A 335 -47.88 -8.54 37.49
C TYR A 335 -47.16 -9.82 37.97
N CYS A 336 -47.79 -10.56 38.88
CA CYS A 336 -47.29 -11.85 39.31
C CYS A 336 -47.39 -12.87 38.17
N GLN A 337 -46.29 -13.54 37.83
CA GLN A 337 -46.25 -14.60 36.83
C GLN A 337 -47.09 -15.84 37.20
N ALA A 338 -47.40 -16.04 38.49
CA ALA A 338 -48.14 -17.21 38.96
C ALA A 338 -49.65 -16.99 39.04
N CYS A 339 -50.11 -15.79 39.45
CA CYS A 339 -51.54 -15.51 39.65
C CYS A 339 -52.06 -14.26 38.93
N GLY A 340 -51.20 -13.52 38.21
CA GLY A 340 -51.59 -12.30 37.50
C GLY A 340 -51.83 -11.06 38.38
N CYS A 341 -51.80 -11.19 39.72
CA CYS A 341 -52.06 -10.06 40.62
C CYS A 341 -51.00 -8.95 40.46
N ALA A 342 -51.46 -7.70 40.45
CA ALA A 342 -50.62 -6.52 40.26
C ALA A 342 -49.67 -6.30 41.47
N ALA A 343 -48.48 -5.77 41.22
CA ALA A 343 -47.49 -5.50 42.27
C ALA A 343 -47.91 -4.29 43.14
N PRO A 344 -47.63 -4.28 44.45
CA PRO A 344 -47.85 -3.08 45.27
C PRO A 344 -46.98 -1.93 44.71
N GLY A 345 -47.63 -0.90 44.16
CA GLY A 345 -47.01 0.21 43.43
C GLY A 345 -47.31 0.27 41.93
N SER A 346 -47.92 -0.75 41.32
CA SER A 346 -48.41 -0.68 39.92
C SER A 346 -49.78 0.01 39.80
N THR A 347 -50.56 0.04 40.88
CA THR A 347 -51.90 0.64 40.93
C THR A 347 -51.92 2.16 40.76
N GLY A 348 -50.80 2.85 41.01
CA GLY A 348 -50.67 4.29 40.71
C GLY A 348 -50.31 4.62 39.26
N ARG A 349 -50.09 3.61 38.41
CA ARG A 349 -49.68 3.81 37.01
C ARG A 349 -50.85 3.68 36.02
N GLU A 350 -51.93 3.03 36.43
CA GLU A 350 -53.16 2.86 35.66
C GLU A 350 -54.12 4.05 35.82
N THR A 351 -54.14 4.71 36.98
CA THR A 351 -54.99 5.88 37.24
C THR A 351 -54.58 7.12 36.44
N ALA A 352 -53.28 7.38 36.25
CA ALA A 352 -52.80 8.50 35.44
C ALA A 352 -53.02 8.31 33.91
N ALA A 353 -53.26 7.08 33.45
CA ALA A 353 -53.64 6.80 32.06
C ALA A 353 -55.16 6.92 31.85
N GLY A 354 -55.97 6.60 32.87
CA GLY A 354 -57.43 6.81 32.86
C GLY A 354 -57.83 8.28 32.86
N GLU A 355 -57.21 9.11 33.70
CA GLU A 355 -57.55 10.54 33.80
C GLU A 355 -57.18 11.36 32.55
N ARG A 356 -56.18 10.94 31.76
CA ARG A 356 -55.85 11.60 30.48
C ARG A 356 -56.76 11.16 29.33
N ALA A 357 -57.38 9.99 29.43
CA ALA A 357 -58.34 9.50 28.44
C ALA A 357 -59.71 10.18 28.61
N GLU A 358 -60.11 10.48 29.85
CA GLU A 358 -61.41 11.09 30.13
C GLU A 358 -61.45 12.60 29.79
N THR A 359 -60.32 13.31 29.88
CA THR A 359 -60.24 14.73 29.44
C THR A 359 -60.16 14.91 27.92
N ALA A 360 -59.90 13.86 27.14
CA ALA A 360 -59.82 13.94 25.67
C ALA A 360 -61.16 13.63 24.97
N ALA A 361 -62.16 13.13 25.70
CA ALA A 361 -63.48 12.78 25.15
C ALA A 361 -64.51 13.92 25.20
N ALA A 362 -64.16 15.09 25.76
CA ALA A 362 -65.04 16.25 25.87
C ALA A 362 -64.48 17.47 25.10
N ALA A 363 -64.49 17.41 23.77
CA ALA A 363 -64.43 18.60 22.92
C ALA A 363 -65.34 18.40 21.69
N PRO A 364 -66.44 19.17 21.56
CA PRO A 364 -67.39 19.01 20.47
C PRO A 364 -66.85 19.59 19.15
N ALA A 365 -67.25 18.95 18.06
CA ALA A 365 -67.01 19.41 16.70
C ALA A 365 -67.81 20.69 16.39
N ALA A 366 -67.09 21.73 15.95
CA ALA A 366 -67.57 22.79 15.05
C ALA A 366 -66.35 23.47 14.41
#